data_AF-A0A815LD53-F1
#
_entry.id   AF-A0A815LD53-F1
#
_cell.length_a   1.000
_cell.length_b   1.000
_cell.length_c   1.000
_cell.angle_alpha   90.00
_cell.angle_beta   90.00
_cell.angle_gamma   90.00
#
_symmetry.space_group_name_H-M   'P 1'
#
loop_
_entity.id
_entity.type
_entity.pdbx_description
1 polymer ?
#
loop_
_entity_poly.entity_id
_entity_poly.type
_entity_poly.pdbx_seq_one_letter_code
_entity_poly.pdbx_strand_id
1 'polypeptide(L)'
;MNEPAYFKSGDWTSRYHQYGRWHGPHQISLMFDSYASRVTGHGYDDVGPFTISGTFSVENQQIALNKNYQPGAGDLKENFGHTVTIQLTWNQNHAQFEGKWRVETNSYRGEDKFELKLGKSS
;
A
#
# COMPACT_ATOMS: atom_id res chain seq x y z
N MET A 1 0.78 -19.68 16.84
CA MET A 1 0.48 -18.27 17.14
C MET A 1 -0.50 -17.79 16.09
N ASN A 2 -1.63 -17.20 16.48
CA ASN A 2 -2.59 -16.64 15.53
C ASN A 2 -2.04 -15.33 14.97
N GLU A 3 -2.20 -15.08 13.67
CA GLU A 3 -1.89 -13.75 13.09
C GLU A 3 -2.72 -12.67 13.81
N PRO A 4 -2.14 -11.48 14.07
CA PRO A 4 -2.90 -10.35 14.59
C PRO A 4 -4.11 -10.07 13.70
N ALA A 5 -5.27 -9.75 14.28
CA ALA A 5 -6.54 -9.67 13.55
C ALA A 5 -6.54 -8.73 12.32
N TYR A 6 -5.61 -7.77 12.28
CA TYR A 6 -5.50 -6.74 11.25
C TYR A 6 -4.34 -6.97 10.26
N PHE A 7 -3.38 -7.85 10.54
CA PHE A 7 -2.24 -8.12 9.65
C PHE A 7 -2.38 -9.51 9.06
N LYS A 8 -3.28 -9.64 8.08
CA LYS A 8 -3.63 -10.90 7.45
C LYS A 8 -3.09 -10.97 6.03
N SER A 9 -2.42 -12.08 5.73
CA SER A 9 -2.00 -12.38 4.37
C SER A 9 -3.21 -12.63 3.47
N GLY A 10 -3.13 -12.20 2.21
CA GLY A 10 -4.18 -12.40 1.21
C GLY A 10 -4.45 -11.15 0.38
N ASP A 11 -5.67 -11.07 -0.14
CA ASP A 11 -6.12 -9.96 -0.97
C ASP A 11 -6.63 -8.78 -0.13
N TRP A 12 -6.20 -7.61 -0.55
CA TRP A 12 -6.56 -6.32 0.00
C TRP A 12 -7.07 -5.42 -1.12
N THR A 13 -7.76 -4.35 -0.74
CA THR A 13 -8.15 -3.27 -1.63
C THR A 13 -7.47 -2.00 -1.18
N SER A 14 -6.95 -1.24 -2.13
CA SER A 14 -6.30 0.05 -1.88
C SER A 14 -6.98 1.16 -2.64
N ARG A 15 -6.99 2.35 -2.08
CA ARG A 15 -7.32 3.58 -2.81
C ARG A 15 -6.42 4.72 -2.35
N TYR A 16 -6.14 5.64 -3.25
CA TYR A 16 -5.30 6.78 -2.98
C TYR A 16 -5.95 8.05 -3.52
N HIS A 17 -5.68 9.18 -2.86
CA HIS A 17 -6.12 10.47 -3.33
C HIS A 17 -4.98 11.11 -4.12
N GLN A 18 -5.24 11.62 -5.32
CA GLN A 18 -4.26 12.31 -6.16
C GLN A 18 -4.99 13.26 -7.09
N TYR A 19 -4.40 14.44 -7.36
CA TYR A 19 -4.96 15.44 -8.25
C TYR A 19 -6.42 15.82 -7.94
N GLY A 20 -6.76 15.89 -6.64
CA GLY A 20 -8.10 16.29 -6.17
C GLY A 20 -9.18 15.22 -6.28
N ARG A 21 -8.83 13.95 -6.56
CA ARG A 21 -9.81 12.85 -6.63
C ARG A 21 -9.28 11.55 -6.03
N TRP A 22 -10.20 10.66 -5.68
CA TRP A 22 -9.88 9.28 -5.30
C TRP A 22 -9.69 8.38 -6.52
N HIS A 23 -8.69 7.51 -6.43
CA HIS A 23 -8.33 6.48 -7.38
C HIS A 23 -8.46 5.10 -6.74
N GLY A 24 -9.02 4.13 -7.47
CA GLY A 24 -9.34 2.78 -6.97
C GLY A 24 -10.83 2.57 -6.66
N PRO A 25 -11.20 1.44 -6.02
CA PRO A 25 -10.30 0.49 -5.36
C PRO A 25 -9.48 -0.36 -6.33
N HIS A 26 -8.22 -0.58 -5.99
CA HIS A 26 -7.27 -1.44 -6.70
C HIS A 26 -6.92 -2.65 -5.83
N GLN A 27 -6.91 -3.85 -6.42
CA GLN A 27 -6.55 -5.07 -5.69
C GLN A 27 -5.03 -5.14 -5.47
N ILE A 28 -4.65 -5.57 -4.27
CA ILE A 28 -3.26 -5.71 -3.84
C ILE A 28 -3.14 -6.98 -2.99
N SER A 29 -2.15 -7.81 -3.30
CA SER A 29 -1.88 -9.02 -2.53
C SER A 29 -0.75 -8.73 -1.55
N LEU A 30 -0.97 -9.02 -0.26
CA LEU A 30 0.00 -8.81 0.81
C LEU A 30 0.29 -10.13 1.54
N MET A 31 1.55 -10.36 1.85
CA MET A 31 2.02 -11.48 2.66
C MET A 31 2.72 -10.92 3.89
N PHE A 32 2.25 -11.30 5.08
CA PHE A 32 2.79 -10.85 6.36
C PHE A 32 3.63 -11.96 6.98
N ASP A 33 4.89 -11.64 7.30
CA ASP A 33 5.77 -12.44 8.12
C ASP A 33 5.79 -11.86 9.53
N SER A 34 5.01 -12.45 10.43
CA SER A 34 4.93 -12.03 11.83
C SER A 34 6.20 -12.26 12.63
N TYR A 35 7.06 -13.18 12.21
CA TYR A 35 8.33 -13.44 12.90
C TYR A 35 9.34 -12.32 12.60
N ALA A 36 9.41 -11.89 11.35
CA ALA A 36 10.31 -10.82 10.93
C ALA A 36 9.70 -9.40 11.03
N SER A 37 8.40 -9.29 11.33
CA SER A 37 7.63 -8.02 11.22
C SER A 37 7.77 -7.39 9.83
N ARG A 38 7.73 -8.23 8.79
CA ARG A 38 7.91 -7.84 7.39
C ARG A 38 6.66 -8.11 6.58
N VAL A 39 6.41 -7.23 5.61
CA VAL A 39 5.34 -7.42 4.63
C VAL A 39 5.91 -7.34 3.23
N THR A 40 5.47 -8.25 2.38
CA THR A 40 5.74 -8.22 0.94
C THR A 40 4.43 -8.27 0.18
N GLY A 41 4.47 -7.94 -1.10
CA GLY A 41 3.25 -7.99 -1.90
C GLY A 41 3.46 -7.58 -3.34
N HIS A 42 2.37 -7.53 -4.07
CA HIS A 42 2.31 -7.07 -5.45
C HIS A 42 0.90 -6.62 -5.80
N GLY A 43 0.78 -5.88 -6.90
CA GLY A 43 -0.50 -5.43 -7.40
C GLY A 43 -0.35 -4.62 -8.68
N TYR A 44 -1.46 -4.02 -9.08
CA TYR A 44 -1.57 -3.15 -10.25
C TYR A 44 -2.55 -2.02 -9.92
N ASP A 45 -2.25 -0.79 -10.37
CA ASP A 45 -3.17 0.35 -10.28
C ASP A 45 -3.08 1.24 -11.52
N ASP A 46 -3.65 2.45 -11.46
CA ASP A 46 -3.70 3.37 -12.60
C ASP A 46 -2.29 3.77 -13.12
N VAL A 47 -1.26 3.69 -12.27
CA VAL A 47 0.13 4.01 -12.67
C VAL A 47 0.78 2.80 -13.33
N GLY A 48 0.59 1.59 -12.78
CA GLY A 48 1.07 0.36 -13.41
C GLY A 48 1.28 -0.79 -12.43
N PRO A 49 1.98 -1.86 -12.86
CA PRO A 49 2.32 -2.99 -11.99
C PRO A 49 3.41 -2.60 -10.99
N PHE A 50 3.30 -3.14 -9.78
CA PHE A 50 4.23 -2.86 -8.70
C PHE A 50 4.46 -4.06 -7.77
N THR A 51 5.58 -4.01 -7.05
CA THR A 51 5.86 -4.88 -5.91
C THR A 51 5.88 -4.07 -4.61
N ILE A 52 5.69 -4.75 -3.48
CA ILE A 52 5.72 -4.16 -2.15
C ILE A 52 6.77 -4.84 -1.29
N SER A 53 7.50 -4.02 -0.55
CA SER A 53 8.29 -4.43 0.61
C SER A 53 8.03 -3.47 1.76
N GLY A 54 8.03 -3.94 2.99
CA GLY A 54 7.72 -3.08 4.12
C GLY A 54 7.87 -3.76 5.47
N THR A 55 7.47 -3.03 6.51
CA THR A 55 7.42 -3.51 7.89
C THR A 55 6.08 -3.15 8.51
N PHE A 56 5.74 -3.84 9.60
CA PHE A 56 4.54 -3.54 10.38
C PHE A 56 4.80 -3.68 11.87
N SER A 57 3.98 -3.01 12.67
CA SER A 57 4.02 -3.08 14.14
C SER A 57 2.64 -3.44 14.67
N VAL A 58 2.57 -4.57 15.37
CA VAL A 58 1.34 -5.02 16.04
C VAL A 58 0.99 -4.12 17.23
N GLU A 59 2.01 -3.70 17.99
CA GLU A 59 1.87 -2.83 19.15
C GLU A 59 1.30 -1.46 18.76
N ASN A 60 1.86 -0.86 17.71
CA ASN A 60 1.45 0.48 17.25
C ASN A 60 0.31 0.44 16.23
N GLN A 61 -0.11 -0.75 15.78
CA GLN A 61 -1.10 -0.96 14.72
C GLN A 61 -0.76 -0.15 13.45
N GLN A 62 0.51 -0.20 13.05
CA GLN A 62 1.05 0.58 11.96
C GLN A 62 1.67 -0.31 10.87
N ILE A 63 1.65 0.19 9.64
CA ILE A 63 2.29 -0.44 8.48
C ILE A 63 3.03 0.61 7.66
N ALA A 64 4.26 0.30 7.28
CA ALA A 64 5.10 1.11 6.41
C ALA A 64 5.46 0.29 5.18
N LEU A 65 5.08 0.77 4.00
CA LEU A 65 5.25 0.08 2.72
C LEU A 65 6.10 0.93 1.78
N ASN A 66 6.96 0.26 1.02
CA ASN A 66 7.59 0.76 -0.17
C ASN A 66 6.97 0.05 -1.37
N LYS A 67 6.21 0.80 -2.14
CA LYS A 67 5.59 0.36 -3.39
C LYS A 67 6.53 0.73 -4.55
N ASN A 68 7.07 -0.27 -5.23
CA ASN A 68 8.05 -0.10 -6.29
C ASN A 68 7.42 -0.42 -7.64
N TYR A 69 7.23 0.58 -8.48
CA TYR A 69 6.69 0.37 -9.82
C TYR A 69 7.72 -0.27 -10.74
N GLN A 70 7.26 -1.17 -11.61
CA GLN A 70 8.11 -1.78 -12.63
C GLN A 70 8.40 -0.75 -13.74
N PRO A 71 9.68 -0.44 -14.03
CA PRO A 71 10.03 0.48 -15.11
C PRO A 71 9.52 0.00 -16.47
N GLY A 72 9.01 0.93 -17.28
CA GLY A 72 8.58 0.65 -18.67
C GLY A 72 7.24 -0.09 -18.81
N ALA A 73 6.44 -0.14 -17.74
CA ALA A 73 5.10 -0.75 -17.75
C ALA A 73 4.03 0.25 -17.32
N GLY A 74 2.75 -0.03 -17.61
CA GLY A 74 1.64 0.84 -17.22
C GLY A 74 1.64 2.20 -17.94
N ASP A 75 1.21 3.25 -17.25
CA ASP A 75 1.17 4.60 -17.80
C ASP A 75 2.57 5.22 -17.80
N LEU A 76 3.20 5.30 -18.96
CA LEU A 76 4.56 5.83 -19.12
C LEU A 76 4.70 7.32 -18.77
N LYS A 77 3.60 8.06 -18.61
CA LYS A 77 3.62 9.46 -18.18
C LYS A 77 3.71 9.63 -16.67
N GLU A 78 3.32 8.61 -15.91
CA GLU A 78 3.29 8.62 -14.44
C GLU A 78 4.29 7.60 -13.87
N ASN A 79 4.46 6.45 -14.53
CA ASN A 79 5.35 5.38 -14.11
C ASN A 79 6.80 5.61 -14.55
N PHE A 80 7.54 6.33 -13.71
CA PHE A 80 8.98 6.51 -13.85
C PHE A 80 9.83 5.38 -13.23
N GLY A 81 9.24 4.22 -12.90
CA GLY A 81 9.93 3.15 -12.17
C GLY A 81 10.33 3.54 -10.75
N HIS A 82 9.57 4.46 -10.15
CA HIS A 82 9.88 5.06 -8.86
C HIS A 82 9.29 4.28 -7.68
N THR A 83 9.77 4.61 -6.48
CA THR A 83 9.24 4.09 -5.22
C THR A 83 8.28 5.10 -4.60
N VAL A 84 7.14 4.62 -4.12
CA VAL A 84 6.20 5.36 -3.28
C VAL A 84 6.27 4.80 -1.87
N THR A 85 6.55 5.65 -0.88
CA THR A 85 6.51 5.30 0.54
C THR A 85 5.10 5.52 1.06
N ILE A 86 4.55 4.55 1.78
CA ILE A 86 3.20 4.59 2.33
C ILE A 86 3.27 4.30 3.82
N GLN A 87 2.66 5.15 4.64
CA GLN A 87 2.64 5.00 6.10
C GLN A 87 1.20 5.08 6.58
N LEU A 88 0.71 3.99 7.19
CA LEU A 88 -0.68 3.87 7.60
C LEU A 88 -0.80 3.41 9.05
N THR A 89 -1.89 3.81 9.68
CA THR A 89 -2.31 3.35 11.02
C THR A 89 -3.69 2.70 10.90
N TRP A 90 -3.93 1.66 11.69
CA TRP A 90 -5.24 1.01 11.74
C TRP A 90 -6.29 1.96 12.30
N ASN A 91 -7.37 2.15 11.55
CA ASN A 91 -8.57 2.86 11.98
C ASN A 91 -9.63 1.84 12.38
N GLN A 92 -9.90 1.74 13.68
CA GLN A 92 -10.89 0.80 14.24
C GLN A 92 -12.32 1.11 13.81
N ASN A 93 -12.68 2.39 13.64
CA ASN A 93 -14.03 2.81 13.26
C ASN A 93 -14.37 2.42 11.83
N HIS A 94 -13.37 2.41 10.95
CA HIS A 94 -13.55 2.09 9.53
C HIS A 94 -13.09 0.67 9.17
N ALA A 95 -12.46 -0.03 10.11
CA ALA A 95 -11.87 -1.36 9.94
C ALA A 95 -10.93 -1.43 8.72
N GLN A 96 -10.01 -0.46 8.61
CA GLN A 96 -9.01 -0.36 7.54
C GLN A 96 -7.77 0.41 8.01
N PHE A 97 -6.67 0.30 7.27
CA PHE A 97 -5.49 1.15 7.46
C PHE A 97 -5.64 2.46 6.69
N GLU A 98 -5.30 3.58 7.33
CA GLU A 98 -5.38 4.92 6.77
C GLU A 98 -4.10 5.70 7.04
N GLY A 99 -3.72 6.56 6.11
CA GLY A 99 -2.56 7.41 6.28
C GLY A 99 -2.20 8.10 4.97
N LYS A 100 -0.91 8.17 4.67
CA LYS A 100 -0.42 8.89 3.50
C LYS A 100 0.48 8.03 2.61
N TRP A 101 0.42 8.30 1.33
CA TRP A 101 1.48 7.98 0.38
C TRP A 101 2.36 9.21 0.19
N ARG A 102 3.64 8.99 -0.13
CA ARG A 102 4.61 10.02 -0.50
C ARG A 102 5.51 9.51 -1.61
N VAL A 103 5.80 10.36 -2.58
CA VAL A 103 6.81 10.14 -3.61
C VAL A 103 7.76 11.33 -3.66
N GLU A 104 9.03 11.03 -3.84
CA GLU A 104 10.06 12.02 -4.04
C GLU A 104 11.04 11.51 -5.09
N THR A 105 10.96 12.12 -6.27
CA THR A 105 11.92 11.93 -7.36
C THR A 105 12.66 13.24 -7.62
N ASN A 106 13.60 13.23 -8.56
CA ASN A 106 14.31 14.44 -8.97
C ASN A 106 13.37 15.47 -9.65
N SER A 107 12.26 15.02 -10.24
CA SER A 107 11.35 15.86 -11.05
C SER A 107 9.98 16.06 -10.42
N TYR A 108 9.61 15.27 -9.42
CA TYR A 108 8.28 15.29 -8.83
C TYR A 108 8.30 14.98 -7.34
N ARG A 109 7.45 15.68 -6.60
CA ARG A 109 7.17 15.43 -5.18
C ARG A 109 5.68 15.47 -4.97
N GLY A 110 5.15 14.50 -4.26
CA GLY A 110 3.73 14.42 -3.95
C GLY A 110 3.50 13.66 -2.67
N GLU A 111 2.46 14.03 -1.93
CA GLU A 111 1.91 13.24 -0.85
C GLU A 111 0.41 13.50 -0.74
N ASP A 112 -0.35 12.48 -0.38
CA ASP A 112 -1.77 12.61 -0.07
C ASP A 112 -2.28 11.34 0.62
N LYS A 113 -3.58 11.25 0.85
CA LYS A 113 -4.26 10.17 1.56
C LYS A 113 -4.13 8.83 0.85
N PHE A 114 -3.96 7.78 1.64
CA PHE A 114 -3.98 6.39 1.21
C PHE A 114 -4.82 5.57 2.18
N GLU A 115 -5.58 4.62 1.64
CA GLU A 115 -6.37 3.68 2.42
C GLU A 115 -6.13 2.24 1.93
N LEU A 116 -6.06 1.32 2.88
CA LEU A 116 -5.81 -0.10 2.65
C LEU A 116 -6.78 -0.93 3.49
N LYS A 117 -7.65 -1.68 2.82
CA LYS A 117 -8.76 -2.42 3.44
C LYS A 117 -8.69 -3.90 3.09
N LEU A 118 -8.84 -4.75 4.09
CA LEU A 118 -8.82 -6.20 3.90
C LEU A 118 -9.95 -6.63 2.95
N GLY A 119 -9.62 -7.41 1.93
CA GLY A 119 -10.62 -8.00 1.04
C GLY A 119 -11.54 -8.93 1.84
N LYS A 120 -12.84 -8.94 1.51
CA LYS A 120 -13.72 -9.96 2.08
C LYS A 120 -13.29 -11.31 1.51
N SER A 121 -12.90 -12.25 2.37
CA SER A 121 -12.88 -13.66 2.00
C SER A 121 -14.31 -14.03 1.60
N SER A 122 -14.51 -14.33 0.31
CA SER A 122 -15.75 -14.87 -0.23
C SER A 122 -16.06 -16.24 0.34
#